data_AF-U2DB33-F1
#
_entry.id   AF-U2DB33-F1
#
_cell.length_a   1.000
_cell.length_b   1.000
_cell.length_c   1.000
_cell.angle_alpha   90.00
_cell.angle_beta   90.00
_cell.angle_gamma   90.00
#
_symmetry.space_group_name_H-M   'P 1'
#
loop_
_entity.id
_entity.type
_entity.pdbx_description
1 polymer ?
#
loop_
_entity_poly.entity_id
_entity_poly.type
_entity_poly.pdbx_seq_one_letter_code
_entity_poly.pdbx_strand_id
1 'polypeptide(L)' 'MKGTYTTEQLLHILKDIKFADVEEQGFMPVYERQKITDDLHETCGFRTDYQFITKRKMKGIQKKSKRR' A
#
# COMPACT_ATOMS: atom_id res chain seq x y z
N MET A 1 -14.34 0.34 8.17
CA MET A 1 -14.02 1.78 8.06
C MET A 1 -15.25 2.61 8.44
N LYS A 2 -15.41 2.98 9.71
CA LYS A 2 -16.52 3.85 10.14
C LYS A 2 -16.11 5.31 9.96
N GLY A 3 -16.46 5.92 8.81
CA GLY A 3 -16.69 7.37 8.65
C GLY A 3 -15.60 8.38 9.06
N THR A 4 -14.36 7.96 9.34
CA THR A 4 -13.33 8.85 9.90
C THR A 4 -12.49 9.60 8.88
N TYR A 5 -12.50 9.19 7.62
CA TYR A 5 -11.62 9.76 6.59
C TYR A 5 -12.42 10.23 5.38
N THR A 6 -12.08 11.42 4.89
CA THR A 6 -12.65 11.90 3.62
C THR A 6 -12.02 11.17 2.45
N THR A 7 -12.73 11.16 1.32
CA THR A 7 -12.20 10.61 0.07
C THR A 7 -10.91 11.32 -0.35
N GLU A 8 -10.77 12.63 -0.12
CA GLU A 8 -9.54 13.34 -0.45
C GLU A 8 -8.36 12.88 0.40
N GLN A 9 -8.57 12.68 1.70
CA GLN A 9 -7.53 12.18 2.62
C GLN A 9 -7.05 10.80 2.19
N LEU A 10 -7.97 9.90 1.85
CA LEU A 10 -7.62 8.57 1.35
C LEU A 10 -6.84 8.65 0.03
N LEU A 11 -7.29 9.48 -0.92
CA LEU A 11 -6.61 9.65 -2.20
C LEU A 11 -5.21 10.26 -2.05
N HIS A 12 -5.05 11.22 -1.16
CA HIS A 12 -3.75 11.84 -0.88
C HIS A 12 -2.77 10.79 -0.37
N ILE A 13 -3.19 10.00 0.63
CA ILE A 13 -2.33 9.00 1.25
C ILE A 13 -2.00 7.85 0.29
N LEU A 14 -2.98 7.39 -0.48
CA LEU A 14 -2.73 6.38 -1.52
C LEU A 14 -1.71 6.85 -2.57
N LYS A 15 -1.69 8.15 -2.89
CA LYS A 15 -0.71 8.74 -3.81
C LYS A 15 0.67 8.93 -3.16
N ASP A 16 0.70 9.15 -1.85
CA ASP A 16 1.94 9.37 -1.09
C ASP A 16 2.62 8.07 -0.68
N ILE A 17 1.93 6.92 -0.73
CA ILE A 17 2.54 5.60 -0.58
C ILE A 17 3.56 5.39 -1.71
N LYS A 18 4.84 5.46 -1.34
CA LYS A 18 5.97 5.30 -2.25
C LYS A 18 6.78 4.07 -1.90
N PHE A 19 7.31 3.42 -2.94
CA PHE A 19 8.23 2.30 -2.80
C PHE A 19 9.50 2.59 -3.58
N ALA A 20 10.65 2.34 -2.96
CA ALA A 20 11.93 2.32 -3.66
C ALA A 20 12.13 0.94 -4.32
N ASP A 21 12.57 0.93 -5.57
CA ASP A 21 13.05 -0.29 -6.23
C ASP A 21 14.47 -0.59 -5.75
N VAL A 22 14.69 -1.81 -5.26
CA VAL A 22 15.99 -2.27 -4.78
C VAL A 22 16.53 -3.28 -5.77
N GLU A 23 17.37 -2.77 -6.68
CA GLU A 23 18.23 -3.52 -7.62
C GLU A 23 17.65 -4.87 -8.05
N GLU A 24 16.44 -4.83 -8.61
CA GLU A 24 15.75 -5.98 -9.20
C GLU A 24 15.22 -7.07 -8.26
N GLN A 25 15.51 -6.99 -6.96
CA GLN A 25 15.05 -7.98 -5.98
C GLN A 25 13.59 -7.72 -5.58
N GLY A 26 13.15 -6.46 -5.60
CA GLY A 26 11.83 -6.06 -5.14
C GLY A 26 11.74 -4.61 -4.70
N PHE A 27 10.75 -4.33 -3.87
CA PHE A 27 10.33 -2.99 -3.50
C PHE A 27 10.37 -2.81 -1.99
N MET A 28 11.00 -1.74 -1.52
CA MET A 28 11.00 -1.35 -0.11
C MET A 28 10.07 -0.15 0.10
N PRO A 29 9.13 -0.19 1.06
CA PRO A 29 8.31 0.98 1.38
C PRO A 29 9.17 2.12 1.93
N VAL A 30 8.93 3.33 1.43
CA VAL A 30 9.62 4.56 1.85
C VAL A 30 8.64 5.64 2.30
N TYR A 31 7.55 5.21 2.94
CA TYR A 31 6.53 6.08 3.52
C TYR A 31 6.32 5.75 4.99
N GLU A 32 5.81 6.71 5.75
CA GLU A 32 5.53 6.55 7.18
C GLU A 32 4.17 5.90 7.39
N ARG A 33 4.10 4.96 8.35
CA ARG A 33 2.83 4.37 8.77
C ARG A 33 2.02 5.43 9.53
N GLN A 34 0.78 5.57 9.12
CA GLN A 34 -0.24 6.37 9.79
C GLN A 34 -1.46 5.52 10.12
N LYS A 35 -2.28 5.98 11.07
CA LYS A 35 -3.51 5.27 11.49
C LYS A 35 -4.43 4.92 10.31
N ILE A 36 -4.55 5.84 9.37
CA ILE A 36 -5.29 5.65 8.12
C ILE A 36 -4.69 4.57 7.20
N THR A 37 -3.36 4.43 7.15
CA THR A 37 -2.73 3.34 6.38
C THR A 37 -2.94 1.99 7.06
N ASP A 38 -2.99 1.94 8.40
CA ASP A 38 -3.33 0.73 9.14
C ASP A 38 -4.77 0.29 8.87
N ASP A 39 -5.73 1.21 8.98
CA ASP A 39 -7.14 0.96 8.68
C ASP A 39 -7.32 0.49 7.22
N LEU A 40 -6.56 1.08 6.29
CA LEU A 40 -6.53 0.68 4.88
C LEU A 40 -6.01 -0.75 4.72
N HIS A 41 -4.91 -1.13 5.38
CA HIS A 41 -4.37 -2.49 5.30
C HIS A 41 -5.32 -3.53 5.89
N GLU A 42 -5.99 -3.22 7.00
CA GLU A 42 -6.99 -4.09 7.61
C GLU A 42 -8.17 -4.32 6.65
N THR A 43 -8.65 -3.25 6.01
CA THR A 43 -9.79 -3.31 5.08
C THR A 43 -9.43 -4.00 3.77
N CYS A 44 -8.24 -3.74 3.23
CA CYS A 44 -7.77 -4.31 1.96
C CYS A 44 -7.24 -5.74 2.09
N GLY A 45 -6.89 -6.20 3.30
CA GLY A 45 -6.37 -7.54 3.55
C GLY A 45 -4.96 -7.78 3.01
N PHE A 46 -4.20 -6.72 2.72
CA PHE A 46 -2.78 -6.79 2.36
C PHE A 46 -2.00 -5.64 3.01
N ARG A 47 -0.78 -5.93 3.47
CA ARG A 47 0.13 -4.97 4.10
C ARG A 47 1.26 -4.59 3.16
N THR A 48 1.65 -3.33 3.19
CA THR A 48 2.68 -2.74 2.31
C THR A 48 3.75 -1.96 3.05
N ASP A 49 3.87 -2.11 4.37
CA ASP A 49 4.56 -1.20 5.28
C ASP A 49 5.83 -1.79 5.91
N TYR A 50 5.85 -3.06 6.31
CA TYR A 50 7.02 -3.66 7.01
C TYR A 50 7.83 -4.62 6.17
N GLN A 51 7.35 -4.96 4.98
CA GLN A 51 7.92 -6.06 4.22
C GLN A 51 8.56 -5.57 2.95
N PHE A 52 9.77 -6.07 2.70
CA PHE A 52 10.31 -6.13 1.37
C PHE A 52 9.31 -6.86 0.46
N ILE A 53 8.79 -6.16 -0.53
CA ILE A 53 7.80 -6.69 -1.46
C ILE A 53 8.56 -7.21 -2.67
N THR A 54 8.67 -8.54 -2.78
CA THR A 54 9.24 -9.16 -3.98
C THR A 54 8.45 -8.77 -5.23
N LYS A 55 9.12 -8.77 -6.40
CA LYS A 55 8.45 -8.50 -7.70
C LYS A 55 7.18 -9.34 -7.91
N ARG A 56 7.19 -10.62 -7.48
CA ARG A 56 6.02 -11.51 -7.57
C ARG A 56 4.85 -11.04 -6.70
N LYS A 57 5.11 -10.64 -5.46
CA LYS A 57 4.09 -10.14 -4.53
C LYS A 57 3.50 -8.82 -5.02
N MET A 58 4.34 -7.90 -5.51
CA MET A 58 3.90 -6.63 -6.12
C MET A 58 2.97 -6.88 -7.31
N LYS A 59 3.33 -7.79 -8.22
CA LYS A 59 2.46 -8.21 -9.35
C LYS A 59 1.11 -8.76 -8.86
N GLY A 60 1.10 -9.53 -7.76
CA GLY A 60 -0.13 -10.03 -7.14
C GLY A 60 -1.04 -8.93 -6.59
N ILE A 61 -0.46 -7.95 -5.89
CA ILE A 61 -1.19 -6.78 -5.38
C ILE A 61 -1.77 -5.97 -6.54
N GLN A 62 -0.96 -5.69 -7.58
CA GLN A 62 -1.42 -4.96 -8.77
C GLN A 62 -2.58 -5.67 -9.48
N LYS A 63 -2.53 -7.00 -9.61
CA LYS A 63 -3.65 -7.78 -10.18
C LYS A 63 -4.93 -7.64 -9.36
N LYS A 64 -4.84 -7.83 -8.03
CA LYS A 64 -6.00 -7.67 -7.13
C LYS A 64 -6.57 -6.25 -7.15
N SER A 65 -5.71 -5.24 -7.17
CA SER A 65 -6.11 -3.84 -7.22
C SER A 65 -6.83 -3.48 -8.53
N LYS A 66 -6.49 -4.11 -9.65
CA LYS A 66 -7.10 -3.86 -10.96
C LYS A 66 -8.37 -4.69 -11.21
N ARG A 67 -8.72 -5.64 -10.32
CA ARG A 67 -9.89 -6.56 -10.44
C ARG A 67 -10.10 -7.10 -11.86
N ARG A 68 -9.03 -7.56 -12.51
CA ARG A 68 -9.07 -8.22 -13.82
C ARG A 68 -8.57 -9.65 -13.71
#